data_AF-A0A2G6EI14-F1
#
_entry.id   AF-A0A2G6EI14-F1
#
_cell.length_a   1.000
_cell.length_b   1.000
_cell.length_c   1.000
_cell.angle_alpha   90.00
_cell.angle_beta   90.00
_cell.angle_gamma   90.00
#
_symmetry.space_group_name_H-M   'P 1'
#
loop_
_entity.id
_entity.type
_entity.pdbx_description
1 polymer ?
#
loop_
_entity_poly.entity_id
_entity_poly.type
_entity_poly.pdbx_seq_one_letter_code
_entity_poly.pdbx_strand_id
1 'polypeptide(L)'
;MSLESNISELRPWLQTYIDRLSPSERKKLMRKIAQNLAKANRQRMAKQQSPDGETWQERKPQRDAKSNRNKLFVKLRQAKSLRKRVQGNRIIVGFNGSAGRIARIHHYGLRERLQYGEADYPVRELIGIIDDDKKMTEQTILGHIEGD
;
A
#
# COMPACT_ATOMS: atom_id res chain seq x y z
N MET A 1 -6.19 -1.78 8.90
CA MET A 1 -6.45 -0.61 8.04
C MET A 1 -6.28 -1.06 6.60
N SER A 2 -7.30 -0.84 5.78
CA SER A 2 -7.28 -1.01 4.33
C SER A 2 -7.16 0.36 3.69
N LEU A 3 -6.30 0.52 2.69
CA LEU A 3 -6.39 1.63 1.75
C LEU A 3 -7.35 1.19 0.64
N GLU A 4 -8.36 2.00 0.39
CA GLU A 4 -9.32 1.79 -0.70
C GLU A 4 -8.94 2.71 -1.85
N SER A 5 -8.62 2.14 -3.01
CA SER A 5 -8.53 2.87 -4.27
C SER A 5 -9.85 2.71 -5.00
N ASN A 6 -10.54 3.83 -5.20
CA ASN A 6 -11.77 3.86 -5.98
C ASN A 6 -11.44 4.26 -7.42
N ILE A 7 -11.59 3.31 -8.34
CA ILE A 7 -11.29 3.57 -9.75
C ILE A 7 -12.23 4.61 -10.36
N SER A 8 -13.38 4.87 -9.75
CA SER A 8 -14.29 5.92 -10.21
C SER A 8 -13.73 7.33 -10.03
N GLU A 9 -12.62 7.51 -9.29
CA GLU A 9 -11.92 8.79 -9.17
C GLU A 9 -10.96 9.08 -10.34
N LEU A 10 -10.82 8.14 -11.28
CA LEU A 10 -10.07 8.36 -12.54
C LEU A 10 -10.89 9.19 -13.53
N ARG A 11 -10.28 9.54 -14.67
CA ARG A 11 -10.98 10.23 -15.76
C ARG A 11 -12.30 9.52 -16.09
N PRO A 12 -13.44 10.25 -16.21
CA PRO A 12 -14.76 9.62 -16.38
C PRO A 12 -14.88 8.64 -17.55
N TRP A 13 -14.16 8.88 -18.64
CA TRP A 13 -14.16 8.00 -19.79
C TRP A 13 -13.48 6.64 -19.51
N LEU A 14 -12.46 6.60 -18.64
CA LEU A 14 -11.83 5.35 -18.20
C LEU A 14 -12.82 4.51 -17.39
N GLN A 15 -13.57 5.15 -16.50
CA GLN A 15 -14.59 4.48 -15.71
C GLN A 15 -15.67 3.87 -16.61
N THR A 16 -16.11 4.64 -17.62
CA THR A 16 -17.07 4.15 -18.63
C THR A 16 -16.55 2.93 -19.38
N TYR A 17 -15.27 2.91 -19.75
CA TYR A 17 -14.65 1.75 -20.39
C TYR A 17 -14.64 0.53 -19.45
N ILE A 18 -14.22 0.72 -18.19
CA ILE A 18 -14.14 -0.33 -17.18
C ILE A 18 -15.51 -0.96 -16.90
N ASP A 19 -16.57 -0.16 -16.95
CA ASP A 19 -17.94 -0.62 -16.75
C ASP A 19 -18.48 -1.45 -17.92
N ARG A 20 -17.91 -1.32 -19.12
CA ARG A 20 -18.25 -2.12 -20.30
C ARG A 20 -17.48 -3.45 -20.39
N LEU A 21 -16.41 -3.61 -19.61
CA LEU A 21 -15.64 -4.85 -19.58
C LEU A 21 -16.49 -6.01 -19.05
N SER A 22 -16.24 -7.21 -19.57
CA SER A 22 -16.80 -8.41 -18.96
C SER A 22 -16.31 -8.56 -17.51
N PRO A 23 -17.07 -9.22 -16.62
CA PRO A 23 -16.66 -9.39 -15.22
C PRO A 23 -15.27 -10.05 -15.05
N SER A 24 -14.88 -10.94 -15.97
CA SER A 24 -13.57 -11.62 -15.96
C SER A 24 -12.43 -10.67 -16.36
N GLU A 25 -12.59 -9.91 -17.44
CA GLU A 25 -11.62 -8.92 -17.91
C GLU A 25 -11.45 -7.80 -16.89
N ARG A 26 -12.56 -7.26 -16.38
CA ARG A 26 -12.53 -6.26 -15.32
C ARG A 26 -11.76 -6.77 -14.11
N LYS A 27 -12.03 -8.01 -13.67
CA LYS A 27 -11.30 -8.62 -12.55
C LYS A 27 -9.81 -8.81 -12.85
N LYS A 28 -9.44 -9.13 -14.09
CA LYS A 28 -8.03 -9.25 -14.52
C LYS A 28 -7.32 -7.90 -14.44
N LEU A 29 -7.91 -6.86 -15.03
CA LEU A 29 -7.42 -5.47 -14.99
C LEU A 29 -7.26 -4.97 -13.55
N MET A 30 -8.31 -5.09 -12.73
CA MET A 30 -8.32 -4.65 -11.34
C MET A 30 -7.25 -5.37 -10.49
N ARG A 31 -7.02 -6.66 -10.74
CA ARG A 31 -5.94 -7.40 -10.07
C ARG A 31 -4.56 -6.90 -10.48
N LYS A 32 -4.34 -6.55 -11.75
CA LYS A 32 -3.09 -5.98 -12.24
C LYS A 32 -2.81 -4.64 -11.55
N ILE A 33 -3.82 -3.76 -11.49
CA ILE A 33 -3.72 -2.47 -10.79
C ILE A 33 -3.40 -2.70 -9.30
N ALA A 34 -4.11 -3.61 -8.63
CA ALA A 34 -3.85 -3.94 -7.23
C ALA A 34 -2.42 -4.46 -6.99
N GLN A 35 -1.87 -5.25 -7.92
CA GLN A 35 -0.49 -5.72 -7.87
C GLN A 35 0.50 -4.56 -8.00
N ASN A 36 0.24 -3.64 -8.93
CA ASN A 36 1.06 -2.46 -9.16
C ASN A 36 1.08 -1.54 -7.92
N LEU A 37 -0.09 -1.20 -7.37
CA LEU A 37 -0.21 -0.40 -6.14
C LEU A 37 0.47 -1.04 -4.93
N ALA A 38 0.33 -2.36 -4.76
CA ALA A 38 1.03 -3.08 -3.70
C ALA A 38 2.54 -3.09 -3.91
N LYS A 39 3.01 -3.19 -5.16
CA LYS A 39 4.44 -3.13 -5.49
C LYS A 39 5.01 -1.74 -5.16
N ALA A 40 4.33 -0.66 -5.54
CA ALA A 40 4.73 0.72 -5.25
C ALA A 40 4.88 0.95 -3.74
N ASN A 41 3.85 0.61 -2.95
CA ASN A 41 3.90 0.75 -1.49
C ASN A 41 5.02 -0.08 -0.85
N ARG A 42 5.26 -1.32 -1.33
CA ARG A 42 6.39 -2.15 -0.86
C ARG A 42 7.75 -1.53 -1.17
N GLN A 43 7.88 -0.86 -2.31
CA GLN A 43 9.09 -0.16 -2.70
C GLN A 43 9.33 1.06 -1.82
N ARG A 44 8.30 1.86 -1.52
CA ARG A 44 8.41 2.97 -0.55
C ARG A 44 8.85 2.48 0.83
N MET A 45 8.20 1.44 1.34
CA MET A 45 8.62 0.79 2.60
C MET A 45 10.08 0.29 2.55
N ALA A 46 10.53 -0.23 1.42
CA ALA A 46 11.92 -0.67 1.24
C ALA A 46 12.91 0.50 1.29
N LYS A 47 12.51 1.66 0.76
CA LYS A 47 13.26 2.91 0.78
C LYS A 47 13.17 3.66 2.12
N GLN A 48 12.34 3.18 3.05
CA GLN A 48 12.05 3.85 4.34
C GLN A 48 11.38 5.21 4.16
N GLN A 49 10.48 5.32 3.18
CA GLN A 49 9.79 6.57 2.84
C GLN A 49 8.27 6.42 2.94
N SER A 50 7.60 7.51 3.31
CA SER A 50 6.15 7.67 3.20
C SER A 50 5.70 7.92 1.75
N PRO A 51 4.38 7.85 1.45
CA PRO A 51 3.82 8.17 0.14
C PRO A 51 4.28 9.51 -0.43
N ASP A 52 4.28 10.55 0.38
CA ASP A 52 4.76 11.91 0.06
C ASP A 52 6.28 12.02 -0.20
N GLY A 53 7.04 10.96 0.08
CA GLY A 53 8.48 10.88 -0.14
C GLY A 53 9.33 11.22 1.07
N GLU A 54 8.73 11.60 2.20
CA GLU A 54 9.49 11.87 3.42
C GLU A 54 10.17 10.60 3.96
N THR A 55 11.41 10.75 4.44
CA THR A 55 12.12 9.64 5.08
C THR A 55 11.61 9.46 6.50
N TRP A 56 11.20 8.24 6.86
CA TRP A 56 10.75 7.97 8.21
C TRP A 56 11.86 8.12 9.23
N GLN A 57 11.48 8.55 10.43
CA GLN A 57 12.37 8.49 11.59
C GLN A 57 12.86 7.05 11.80
N GLU A 58 14.18 6.89 11.86
CA GLU A 58 14.85 5.61 11.97
C GLU A 58 14.46 4.84 13.25
N ARG A 59 14.72 3.53 13.24
CA ARG A 59 14.57 2.71 14.44
C ARG A 59 15.65 3.11 15.45
N LYS A 60 15.28 3.22 16.74
CA LYS A 60 16.26 3.35 17.83
C LYS A 60 17.29 2.22 17.71
N PRO A 61 18.59 2.52 17.64
CA PRO A 61 19.62 1.51 17.42
C PRO A 61 19.62 0.51 18.58
N GLN A 62 19.62 -0.78 18.24
CA GLN A 62 19.80 -1.84 19.22
C GLN A 62 21.28 -2.19 19.27
N ARG A 63 21.88 -2.20 20.47
CA ARG A 63 23.34 -2.29 20.70
C ARG A 63 24.05 -3.42 19.93
N ASP A 64 23.35 -4.53 19.63
CA ASP A 64 23.94 -5.72 18.99
C ASP A 64 23.25 -6.12 17.65
N ALA A 65 22.53 -5.21 17.01
CA ALA A 65 21.77 -5.52 15.80
C ALA A 65 22.60 -5.31 14.51
N LYS A 66 22.73 -6.36 13.68
CA LYS A 66 23.21 -6.24 12.28
C LYS A 66 22.41 -5.16 11.53
N SER A 67 23.05 -4.37 10.66
CA SER A 67 22.46 -3.22 9.93
C SER A 67 21.03 -3.45 9.37
N ASN A 68 20.75 -4.61 8.77
CA ASN A 68 19.40 -4.91 8.25
C ASN A 68 18.30 -5.05 9.32
N ARG A 69 18.65 -5.34 10.59
CA ARG A 69 17.70 -5.33 11.73
C ARG A 69 17.32 -3.91 12.17
N ASN A 70 18.03 -2.88 11.71
CA ASN A 70 17.67 -1.49 11.96
C ASN A 70 16.62 -0.97 10.96
N LYS A 71 16.46 -1.61 9.80
CA LYS A 71 15.40 -1.22 8.84
C LYS A 71 14.01 -1.52 9.39
N LEU A 72 13.12 -0.55 9.28
CA LEU A 72 11.73 -0.69 9.68
C LEU A 72 10.95 -1.53 8.67
N PHE A 73 9.89 -2.17 9.15
CA PHE A 73 8.85 -2.81 8.33
C PHE A 73 9.30 -3.88 7.34
N VAL A 74 10.48 -4.49 7.53
CA VAL A 74 11.00 -5.57 6.68
C VAL A 74 10.01 -6.73 6.53
N LYS A 75 9.27 -7.08 7.60
CA LYS A 75 8.21 -8.09 7.55
C LYS A 75 6.95 -7.56 6.87
N LEU A 76 6.49 -6.35 7.20
CA LEU A 76 5.27 -5.77 6.61
C LEU A 76 5.39 -5.59 5.09
N ARG A 77 6.55 -5.20 4.57
CA ARG A 77 6.76 -5.03 3.12
C ARG A 77 6.82 -6.34 2.33
N GLN A 78 6.70 -7.51 2.96
CA GLN A 78 6.67 -8.78 2.25
C GLN A 78 5.33 -8.95 1.52
N ALA A 79 5.36 -9.59 0.35
CA ALA A 79 4.16 -9.80 -0.46
C ALA A 79 3.05 -10.55 0.29
N LYS A 80 3.42 -11.45 1.21
CA LYS A 80 2.47 -12.20 2.06
C LYS A 80 1.78 -11.36 3.13
N SER A 81 2.38 -10.24 3.54
CA SER A 81 1.85 -9.36 4.59
C SER A 81 0.95 -8.28 4.00
N LEU A 82 1.29 -7.72 2.85
CA LEU A 82 0.49 -6.71 2.16
C LEU A 82 -0.56 -7.38 1.24
N ARG A 83 -1.80 -7.45 1.73
CA ARG A 83 -2.92 -8.08 1.04
C ARG A 83 -3.52 -7.15 -0.01
N LYS A 84 -4.08 -7.78 -1.04
CA LYS A 84 -4.82 -7.14 -2.14
C LYS A 84 -6.19 -7.80 -2.23
N ARG A 85 -7.25 -7.00 -2.35
CA ARG A 85 -8.60 -7.48 -2.62
C ARG A 85 -9.23 -6.63 -3.70
N VAL A 86 -10.00 -7.26 -4.58
CA VAL A 86 -10.79 -6.59 -5.62
C VAL A 86 -12.25 -6.86 -5.30
N GLN A 87 -13.06 -5.81 -5.23
CA GLN A 87 -14.50 -5.89 -4.98
C GLN A 87 -15.23 -4.90 -5.89
N GLY A 88 -15.94 -5.40 -6.90
CA GLY A 88 -16.60 -4.53 -7.86
C GLY A 88 -15.59 -3.69 -8.65
N ASN A 89 -15.67 -2.37 -8.52
CA ASN A 89 -14.74 -1.38 -9.07
C ASN A 89 -13.81 -0.79 -8.01
N ARG A 90 -13.71 -1.44 -6.85
CA ARG A 90 -12.83 -1.04 -5.75
C ARG A 90 -11.65 -1.98 -5.62
N ILE A 91 -10.50 -1.40 -5.33
CA ILE A 91 -9.29 -2.11 -4.99
C ILE A 91 -8.95 -1.79 -3.55
N ILE A 92 -8.65 -2.83 -2.77
CA ILE A 92 -8.18 -2.69 -1.41
C ILE A 92 -6.74 -3.20 -1.36
N VAL A 93 -5.82 -2.36 -0.90
CA VAL A 93 -4.44 -2.73 -0.58
C VAL A 93 -4.20 -2.43 0.89
N GLY A 94 -3.77 -3.42 1.66
CA GLY A 94 -3.66 -3.21 3.09
C GLY A 94 -3.19 -4.39 3.90
N PHE A 95 -3.31 -4.25 5.22
CA PHE A 95 -2.88 -5.23 6.19
C PHE A 95 -4.05 -5.70 7.04
N ASN A 96 -4.00 -6.96 7.48
CA ASN A 96 -4.99 -7.54 8.38
C ASN A 96 -4.34 -8.23 9.59
N GLY A 97 -5.16 -8.61 10.58
CA GLY A 97 -4.71 -9.27 11.81
C GLY A 97 -3.60 -8.47 12.52
N SER A 98 -2.61 -9.18 13.06
CA SER A 98 -1.49 -8.58 13.77
C SER A 98 -0.67 -7.62 12.90
N ALA A 99 -0.49 -7.92 11.61
CA ALA A 99 0.20 -7.03 10.68
C ALA A 99 -0.57 -5.71 10.51
N GLY A 100 -1.91 -5.78 10.44
CA GLY A 100 -2.78 -4.61 10.38
C GLY A 100 -2.76 -3.76 11.64
N ARG A 101 -2.67 -4.40 12.81
CA ARG A 101 -2.53 -3.71 14.11
C ARG A 101 -1.23 -2.91 14.16
N ILE A 102 -0.10 -3.55 13.87
CA ILE A 102 1.23 -2.91 13.85
C ILE A 102 1.26 -1.78 12.82
N ALA A 103 0.76 -2.06 11.60
CA ALA A 103 0.72 -1.06 10.55
C ALA A 103 -0.08 0.18 10.97
N ARG A 104 -1.25 -0.01 11.60
CA ARG A 104 -2.08 1.10 12.10
C ARG A 104 -1.35 1.96 13.14
N ILE A 105 -0.69 1.32 14.09
CA ILE A 105 0.06 2.02 15.15
C ILE A 105 1.11 2.94 14.55
N HIS A 106 1.91 2.41 13.64
CA HIS A 106 2.96 3.21 13.00
C HIS A 106 2.41 4.21 12.00
N HIS A 107 1.40 3.84 11.21
CA HIS A 107 0.80 4.72 10.20
C HIS A 107 0.26 6.00 10.80
N TYR A 108 -0.39 5.91 11.97
CA TYR A 108 -0.97 7.09 12.64
C TYR A 108 -0.16 7.60 13.84
N GLY A 109 1.03 7.04 14.12
CA GLY A 109 1.84 7.44 15.28
C GLY A 109 1.13 7.23 16.61
N LEU A 110 0.46 6.09 16.79
CA LEU A 110 -0.32 5.81 18.00
C LEU A 110 0.56 5.38 19.16
N ARG A 111 0.07 5.58 20.38
CA ARG A 111 0.60 4.95 21.58
C ARG A 111 0.17 3.49 21.66
N GLU A 112 1.08 2.61 22.09
CA GLU A 112 0.80 1.19 22.34
C GLU A 112 1.22 0.79 23.74
N ARG A 113 0.37 0.05 24.43
CA ARG A 113 0.72 -0.63 25.67
C ARG A 113 1.40 -1.96 25.36
N LEU A 114 2.60 -2.12 25.90
CA LEU A 114 3.45 -3.31 25.80
C LEU A 114 3.41 -4.09 27.11
N GLN A 115 4.04 -5.26 27.13
CA GLN A 115 4.14 -6.09 28.33
C GLN A 115 4.84 -5.36 29.49
N TYR A 116 5.83 -4.52 29.19
CA TYR A 116 6.65 -3.83 30.19
C TYR A 116 6.63 -2.31 30.00
N GLY A 117 5.45 -1.72 29.81
CA GLY A 117 5.26 -0.27 29.74
C GLY A 117 4.48 0.19 28.52
N GLU A 118 4.59 1.46 28.18
CA GLU A 118 3.95 2.08 27.01
C GLU A 118 5.00 2.66 26.07
N ALA A 119 4.69 2.68 24.79
CA ALA A 119 5.55 3.25 23.76
C ALA A 119 4.78 4.22 22.87
N ASP A 120 5.37 5.40 22.67
CA ASP A 120 4.95 6.35 21.65
C ASP A 120 5.70 6.08 20.35
N TYR A 121 4.95 6.00 19.25
CA TYR A 121 5.53 5.82 17.92
C TYR A 121 5.33 7.10 17.11
N PRO A 122 6.34 7.56 16.36
CA PRO A 122 6.15 8.64 15.41
C PRO A 122 5.31 8.15 14.22
N VAL A 123 4.60 9.09 13.60
CA VAL A 123 3.82 8.89 12.37
C VAL A 123 4.75 8.39 11.26
N ARG A 124 4.34 7.32 10.60
CA ARG A 124 5.04 6.72 9.47
C ARG A 124 4.00 6.18 8.50
N GLU A 125 3.51 7.02 7.60
CA GLU A 125 2.51 6.59 6.63
C GLU A 125 3.04 5.44 5.76
N LEU A 126 2.55 4.23 6.00
CA LEU A 126 3.03 3.01 5.33
C LEU A 126 2.43 2.76 3.95
N ILE A 127 1.20 3.24 3.74
CA ILE A 127 0.40 2.96 2.54
C ILE A 127 -0.30 4.27 2.17
N GLY A 128 -0.25 4.64 0.89
CA GLY A 128 -1.00 5.75 0.33
C GLY A 128 -1.12 5.63 -1.18
N ILE A 129 -1.92 6.53 -1.77
CA ILE A 129 -2.00 6.76 -3.21
C ILE A 129 -1.45 8.16 -3.46
N ILE A 130 -0.39 8.25 -4.24
CA ILE A 130 0.11 9.53 -4.75
C ILE A 130 -0.23 9.70 -6.23
N ASP A 131 0.05 10.86 -6.78
CA ASP A 131 -0.25 11.13 -8.19
C ASP A 131 0.49 10.20 -9.16
N ASP A 132 1.68 9.73 -8.81
CA ASP A 132 2.38 8.70 -9.60
C ASP A 132 1.64 7.35 -9.57
N ASP A 133 0.99 6.99 -8.46
CA ASP A 133 0.15 5.79 -8.40
C ASP A 133 -1.09 5.93 -9.28
N LYS A 134 -1.69 7.14 -9.33
CA LYS A 134 -2.82 7.45 -10.21
C LYS A 134 -2.42 7.35 -11.67
N LYS A 135 -1.33 8.02 -12.07
CA LYS A 135 -0.79 7.97 -13.44
C LYS A 135 -0.47 6.55 -13.88
N MET A 136 0.21 5.78 -13.03
CA MET A 136 0.51 4.36 -13.30
C MET A 136 -0.78 3.54 -13.45
N THR A 137 -1.81 3.84 -12.66
CA THR A 137 -3.11 3.18 -12.78
C THR A 137 -3.80 3.52 -14.10
N GLU A 138 -3.84 4.81 -14.48
CA GLU A 138 -4.36 5.26 -15.78
C GLU A 138 -3.63 4.59 -16.94
N GLN A 139 -2.30 4.56 -16.92
CA GLN A 139 -1.48 3.88 -17.94
C GLN A 139 -1.76 2.38 -18.01
N THR A 140 -1.98 1.72 -16.87
CA THR A 140 -2.34 0.30 -16.83
C THR A 140 -3.68 0.05 -17.52
N ILE A 141 -4.63 0.97 -17.41
CA ILE A 141 -5.94 0.86 -18.07
C ILE A 141 -5.80 1.16 -19.56
N LEU A 142 -5.05 2.21 -19.92
CA LEU A 142 -4.76 2.56 -21.31
C LEU A 142 -4.10 1.42 -22.08
N GLY A 143 -3.04 0.82 -21.53
CA GLY A 143 -2.38 -0.32 -22.18
C GLY A 143 -3.32 -1.53 -22.36
N HIS A 144 -4.24 -1.74 -21.40
CA HIS A 144 -5.25 -2.79 -21.54
C HIS A 144 -6.25 -2.51 -22.67
N ILE A 145 -6.60 -1.24 -22.91
CA ILE A 145 -7.48 -0.82 -24.02
C ILE A 145 -6.78 -1.04 -25.37
N GLU A 146 -5.50 -0.70 -25.44
CA GLU A 146 -4.69 -0.76 -26.66
C GLU A 146 -4.31 -2.20 -27.05
N GLY A 147 -4.57 -3.18 -26.16
CA GLY A 147 -4.54 -4.60 -26.50
C GLY A 147 -3.34 -5.39 -25.97
N ASP A 148 -2.60 -4.90 -24.97
CA ASP A 148 -1.40 -5.51 -24.34
C ASP A 148 -0.37 -6.13 -25.32
#